data_AF-A0A957CB87-F1
#
_entry.id   AF-A0A957CB87-F1
#
_cell.length_a   1.000
_cell.length_b   1.000
_cell.length_c   1.000
_cell.angle_alpha   90.00
_cell.angle_beta   90.00
_cell.angle_gamma   90.00
#
_symmetry.space_group_name_H-M   'P 1'
#
loop_
_entity.id
_entity.type
_entity.pdbx_description
1 polymer ?
#
loop_
_entity_poly.entity_id
_entity_poly.type
_entity_poly.pdbx_seq_one_letter_code
_entity_poly.pdbx_strand_id
1 'polypeptide(L)' 'MGNYSLDEVIKRWTRGNITTEQTMGQTLLIIQDIASRVGMLEKKWEEERNGRKTDKTEAEG' A
#
# COMPACT_ATOMS: atom_id res chain seq x y z
N MET A 1 -6.76 2.05 -18.43
CA MET A 1 -5.54 2.91 -18.38
C MET A 1 -4.54 2.20 -17.49
N GLY A 2 -3.30 1.99 -17.96
CA GLY A 2 -2.27 1.33 -17.15
C GLY A 2 -1.91 2.15 -15.91
N ASN A 3 -1.60 1.48 -14.80
CA ASN A 3 -1.15 2.13 -13.57
C ASN A 3 0.28 2.64 -13.81
N TYR A 4 0.47 3.96 -13.78
CA TYR A 4 1.82 4.53 -13.81
C TYR A 4 2.46 4.42 -12.42
N SER A 5 3.76 4.14 -12.38
CA SER A 5 4.52 4.35 -11.14
C SER A 5 4.54 5.84 -10.78
N LEU A 6 4.76 6.17 -9.51
CA LEU A 6 4.87 7.57 -9.08
C LEU A 6 5.92 8.34 -9.91
N ASP A 7 7.06 7.72 -10.20
CA ASP A 7 8.11 8.29 -11.05
C ASP A 7 7.62 8.60 -12.46
N GLU A 8 6.81 7.72 -13.03
CA GLU A 8 6.27 7.94 -14.38
C GLU A 8 5.20 9.03 -14.40
N VAL A 9 4.37 9.11 -13.36
CA VAL A 9 3.43 10.23 -13.16
C VAL A 9 4.19 11.55 -13.08
N ILE A 10 5.24 11.65 -12.26
CA ILE A 10 6.06 12.85 -12.11
C ILE A 10 6.68 13.23 -13.46
N LYS A 11 7.35 12.29 -14.14
CA LYS A 11 8.00 12.54 -15.43
C LYS A 11 7.01 13.05 -16.48
N ARG A 12 5.82 12.45 -16.56
CA ARG A 12 4.80 12.84 -17.54
C ARG A 12 4.17 14.19 -17.19
N TRP A 13 3.91 14.46 -15.91
CA TRP A 13 3.39 15.74 -15.43
C TRP A 13 4.35 16.89 -15.74
N THR A 14 5.63 16.75 -15.38
CA THR A 14 6.65 17.78 -15.65
C THR A 14 6.83 18.07 -17.14
N ARG A 15 6.59 17.08 -18.01
CA ARG A 15 6.64 17.24 -19.47
C ARG A 15 5.35 17.80 -20.08
N GLY A 16 4.30 18.03 -19.28
CA GLY A 16 2.99 18.46 -19.78
C GLY A 16 2.23 17.38 -20.55
N ASN A 17 2.61 16.11 -20.39
CA ASN A 17 2.04 14.98 -21.15
C ASN A 17 0.73 14.43 -20.55
N ILE A 18 0.36 14.87 -19.35
CA ILE A 18 -0.89 14.51 -18.66
C ILE A 18 -1.48 15.74 -17.98
N THR A 19 -2.80 15.78 -17.83
CA THR A 19 -3.51 16.89 -17.18
C THR A 19 -3.45 16.81 -15.66
N THR A 20 -3.88 17.88 -14.98
CA THR A 20 -3.97 17.93 -13.51
C THR A 20 -4.86 16.81 -12.99
N GLU A 21 -6.01 16.62 -13.63
CA GLU A 21 -7.00 15.60 -13.28
C GLU A 21 -6.44 14.20 -13.47
N GLN A 22 -5.70 13.97 -14.56
CA GLN A 22 -5.01 12.70 -14.79
C GLN A 22 -3.94 12.44 -13.72
N THR A 23 -3.18 13.47 -13.33
CA THR A 23 -2.18 13.37 -12.27
C THR A 23 -2.84 13.03 -10.93
N MET A 24 -3.91 13.74 -10.56
CA MET A 24 -4.69 13.46 -9.34
C MET A 24 -5.26 12.03 -9.34
N GLY A 25 -5.85 11.59 -10.46
CA GLY A 25 -6.38 10.23 -10.58
C GLY A 25 -5.30 9.16 -10.37
N GLN A 26 -4.12 9.34 -10.95
CA GLN A 26 -2.99 8.41 -10.75
C GLN A 26 -2.47 8.44 -9.31
N THR A 27 -2.36 9.62 -8.70
CA THR A 27 -1.95 9.75 -7.29
C THR A 27 -2.92 9.03 -6.35
N LEU A 28 -4.23 9.16 -6.57
CA LEU A 28 -5.25 8.47 -5.77
C LEU A 28 -5.13 6.94 -5.88
N LEU A 29 -4.90 6.42 -7.10
CA LEU A 29 -4.69 4.98 -7.31
C LEU A 29 -3.43 4.47 -6.62
N ILE A 30 -2.33 5.24 -6.67
CA ILE A 30 -1.08 4.91 -5.98
C ILE A 30 -1.30 4.86 -4.47
N ILE A 31 -2.01 5.85 -3.90
CA ILE A 31 -2.31 5.88 -2.47
C ILE A 31 -3.19 4.69 -2.06
N GLN A 32 -4.20 4.34 -2.87
CA GLN A 32 -5.06 3.19 -2.62
C GLN A 32 -4.27 1.87 -2.60
N ASP A 33 -3.34 1.69 -3.54
CA ASP A 33 -2.45 0.51 -3.57
C ASP A 33 -1.57 0.43 -2.31
N ILE A 34 -0.94 1.55 -1.95
CA ILE A 34 -0.09 1.63 -0.75
C ILE A 34 -0.90 1.31 0.51
N ALA A 35 -2.08 1.92 0.67
CA ALA A 35 -2.95 1.68 1.82
C ALA A 35 -3.34 0.20 1.93
N SER A 36 -3.67 -0.43 0.80
CA SER A 36 -4.02 -1.86 0.75
C SER A 36 -2.83 -2.74 1.16
N ARG A 37 -1.63 -2.42 0.68
CA ARG A 37 -0.40 -3.16 1.01
C ARG A 37 -0.02 -3.00 2.48
N VAL A 38 -0.15 -1.80 3.03
CA VAL A 38 0.09 -1.54 4.46
C VAL A 38 -0.91 -2.32 5.31
N GLY A 39 -2.21 -2.28 4.99
CA GLY A 39 -3.22 -3.03 5.73
C GLY A 39 -2.99 -4.55 5.73
N MET A 40 -2.50 -5.11 4.62
CA MET A 40 -2.10 -6.52 4.57
C MET A 40 -0.90 -6.83 5.49
N LEU A 41 0.09 -5.95 5.55
CA LEU A 41 1.24 -6.11 6.43
C LEU A 41 0.85 -6.00 7.90
N GLU A 42 0.00 -5.02 8.24
CA GLU A 42 -0.53 -4.83 9.59
C GLU A 42 -1.31 -6.08 10.05
N LYS A 43 -2.21 -6.59 9.21
CA LYS A 43 -2.96 -7.81 9.49
C LYS A 43 -2.04 -9.01 9.72
N LYS A 44 -1.02 -9.20 8.87
CA LYS A 44 -0.04 -10.28 9.04
C LYS A 44 0.71 -10.16 10.36
N TRP A 45 1.10 -8.95 10.76
CA TRP A 45 1.76 -8.73 12.04
C TRP A 45 0.85 -8.99 13.24
N GLU A 46 -0.43 -8.65 13.15
CA GLU A 46 -1.41 -8.99 14.19
C GLU A 46 -1.58 -10.51 14.34
N GLU A 47 -1.67 -11.23 13.22
CA GLU A 47 -1.76 -12.70 13.20
C GLU A 47 -0.51 -13.35 13.82
N GLU A 48 0.70 -12.91 13.44
CA GLU A 48 1.96 -13.39 14.03
C GLU A 48 2.05 -13.10 15.54
N ARG A 49 1.57 -11.93 15.97
CA ARG A 49 1.57 -11.55 17.38
C ARG A 49 0.61 -12.40 18.20
N ASN A 50 -0.58 -12.67 17.67
CA ASN A 50 -1.59 -13.49 18.33
C ASN A 50 -1.16 -14.97 18.37
N GLY A 51 -0.57 -15.50 17.29
CA GLY A 51 -0.03 -16.86 17.27
C GLY A 51 1.04 -17.09 18.34
N ARG A 52 1.94 -16.13 18.58
CA ARG A 52 2.93 -16.22 19.66
C ARG A 52 2.34 -16.14 21.07
N LYS A 53 1.18 -15.50 21.26
CA LYS A 53 0.51 -15.45 22.57
C LYS A 53 -0.13 -16.79 22.93
N THR A 54 -0.71 -17.48 21.95
CA THR A 54 -1.32 -18.80 22.15
C THR A 54 -0.28 -19.84 22.53
N ASP A 55 0.85 -19.90 21.81
CA ASP A 55 1.97 -20.82 22.07
C ASP A 55 2.56 -20.65 23.49
N LYS A 56 2.66 -19.41 23.97
CA LYS A 56 3.10 -19.12 25.35
C LYS A 56 2.12 -19.56 26.42
N THR A 57 0.82 -19.52 26.13
CA THR A 57 -0.23 -19.87 27.10
C THR A 57 -0.34 -21.40 27.25
N GLU A 58 -0.06 -22.15 26.18
CA GLU A 58 -0.01 -23.62 26.19
C GLU A 58 1.28 -24.17 26.82
N ALA A 59 2.39 -23.43 26.76
CA ALA A 59 3.66 -23.86 27.36
C ALA A 59 3.76 -23.63 28.88
N GLU A 60 2.88 -22.82 29.47
CA GLU A 60 2.87 -22.45 30.90
C GLU A 60 1.73 -23.12 31.71
N GLY A 61 0.89 -23.95 31.06
CA GLY A 61 -0.22 -24.70 31.69
C GLY A 61 0.06 -26.19 31.83
#